data_AF-A0A4D7HH77-F1
#
_entry.id   AF-A0A4D7HH77-F1
#
_cell.length_a   1.000
_cell.length_b   1.000
_cell.length_c   1.000
_cell.angle_alpha   90.00
_cell.angle_beta   90.00
_cell.angle_gamma   90.00
#
_symmetry.space_group_name_H-M   'P 1'
#
loop_
_entity.id
_entity.type
_entity.pdbx_description
1 polymer ?
#
loop_
_entity_poly.entity_id
_entity_poly.type
_entity_poly.pdbx_seq_one_letter_code
_entity_poly.pdbx_strand_id
1 'polypeptide(L)' 'MRVAAIPWTILTVVGLVATLSTGFLIVRGPFFGGPTLDPLSLLVATGGFIAAIIALAFGGSKLARVVLF' A
#
# COMPACT_ATOMS: atom_id res chain seq x y z
N MET A 1 0.63 -12.75 20.91
CA MET A 1 0.50 -12.78 19.44
C MET A 1 1.12 -14.06 18.92
N ARG A 2 0.47 -14.79 18.01
CA ARG A 2 1.09 -15.96 17.35
C ARG A 2 2.33 -15.46 16.60
N VAL A 3 3.52 -16.01 16.86
CA VAL A 3 4.79 -15.57 16.23
C VAL A 3 4.68 -15.60 14.70
N ALA A 4 3.95 -16.57 14.16
CA ALA A 4 3.64 -16.69 12.73
C ALA A 4 2.85 -15.49 12.14
N ALA A 5 2.20 -14.65 12.95
CA ALA A 5 1.43 -13.48 12.51
C ALA A 5 2.31 -12.24 12.28
N ILE A 6 3.50 -12.18 12.89
CA ILE A 6 4.41 -11.02 12.83
C ILE A 6 4.75 -10.63 11.37
N PRO A 7 5.26 -11.53 10.50
CA PRO A 7 5.62 -11.14 9.13
C PRO A 7 4.41 -10.64 8.34
N TRP A 8 3.24 -11.25 8.52
CA TRP A 8 2.01 -10.83 7.85
C TRP A 8 1.51 -9.48 8.34
N THR A 9 1.66 -9.21 9.64
CA THR A 9 1.33 -7.91 10.23
C THR A 9 2.22 -6.82 9.63
N ILE A 10 3.53 -7.06 9.58
CA ILE A 10 4.49 -6.12 8.97
C ILE A 10 4.15 -5.88 7.50
N LEU A 11 3.94 -6.95 6.72
CA LEU A 11 3.61 -6.82 5.30
C LEU A 11 2.31 -6.04 5.08
N THR A 12 1.29 -6.27 5.91
CA THR A 12 0.01 -5.56 5.86
C THR A 12 0.20 -4.08 6.17
N VAL A 13 0.93 -3.74 7.24
CA VAL A 13 1.19 -2.34 7.62
C VAL A 13 2.01 -1.62 6.56
N VAL A 14 3.09 -2.25 6.05
CA VAL A 14 3.91 -1.67 4.99
C VAL A 14 3.10 -1.46 3.72
N GLY A 15 2.30 -2.46 3.32
CA GLY A 15 1.38 -2.35 2.20
C GLY A 15 0.41 -1.19 2.37
N LEU A 16 -0.20 -1.04 3.55
CA LEU A 16 -1.13 0.04 3.86
C LEU A 16 -0.46 1.41 3.74
N VAL A 17 0.68 1.60 4.40
CA VAL A 17 1.41 2.88 4.38
C VAL A 17 1.82 3.23 2.95
N ALA A 18 2.34 2.26 2.19
CA ALA A 18 2.74 2.47 0.81
C ALA A 18 1.55 2.79 -0.10
N THR A 19 0.41 2.09 0.05
CA THR A 19 -0.83 2.35 -0.71
C THR A 19 -1.34 3.76 -0.44
N LEU A 20 -1.40 4.19 0.82
CA LEU A 20 -1.83 5.54 1.18
C LEU A 20 -0.88 6.59 0.63
N SER A 21 0.43 6.38 0.76
CA SER A 21 1.44 7.35 0.32
C SER A 21 1.45 7.54 -1.19
N THR A 22 1.49 6.43 -1.94
CA THR A 22 1.49 6.45 -3.41
C THR A 22 0.14 6.88 -3.98
N GLY A 23 -0.97 6.46 -3.36
CA GLY A 23 -2.30 6.94 -3.71
C GLY A 23 -2.43 8.44 -3.54
N PHE A 24 -1.98 8.98 -2.40
CA PHE A 24 -1.95 10.43 -2.16
C PHE A 24 -1.13 11.18 -3.22
N LEU A 25 0.04 10.68 -3.59
CA LEU A 25 0.88 11.27 -4.63
C LEU A 25 0.18 11.36 -5.99
N ILE A 26 -0.63 10.35 -6.34
CA ILE A 26 -1.40 10.32 -7.59
C ILE A 26 -2.53 11.37 -7.55
N VAL A 27 -3.26 11.46 -6.43
CA VAL A 27 -4.47 12.30 -6.37
C VAL A 27 -4.22 13.75 -5.95
N ARG A 28 -3.09 14.06 -5.29
CA ARG A 28 -2.84 15.40 -4.73
C ARG A 28 -2.88 16.54 -5.76
N GLY A 29 -2.45 16.27 -6.99
CA GLY A 29 -2.47 17.26 -8.05
C GLY A 29 -3.88 17.44 -8.62
N PRO A 30 -4.45 16.39 -9.26
CA PRO A 30 -5.72 16.49 -9.96
C PRO A 30 -6.93 16.79 -9.07
N PHE A 31 -6.95 16.28 -7.83
CA PHE A 31 -8.14 16.34 -6.96
C PHE A 31 -8.00 17.31 -5.79
N PHE A 32 -6.78 17.53 -5.28
CA PHE A 32 -6.54 18.40 -4.11
C PHE A 32 -5.89 19.74 -4.46
N GLY A 33 -5.75 20.07 -5.74
CA GLY A 33 -5.24 21.37 -6.20
C GLY A 33 -3.74 21.59 -5.99
N GLY A 34 -2.99 20.54 -5.69
CA GLY A 34 -1.53 20.59 -5.59
C GLY A 34 -0.82 20.51 -6.94
N PRO A 35 0.53 20.57 -6.96
CA PRO A 35 1.30 20.32 -8.17
C PRO A 35 1.18 18.84 -8.57
N THR A 36 0.82 18.61 -9.84
CA THR A 36 0.86 17.29 -10.48
C THR A 36 2.30 16.80 -10.59
N LEU A 37 2.49 15.49 -10.43
CA LEU A 37 3.78 14.87 -10.68
C LEU A 37 4.16 14.96 -12.16
N ASP A 38 5.47 15.01 -12.43
CA ASP A 38 5.97 14.78 -13.78
C ASP A 38 5.63 13.35 -14.25
N PRO A 39 5.62 13.08 -15.57
CA PRO A 39 5.16 11.80 -16.11
C PRO A 39 5.90 10.57 -15.57
N LEU A 40 7.21 10.67 -15.34
CA LEU A 40 7.99 9.53 -14.82
C LEU A 40 7.68 9.29 -13.35
N SER A 41 7.63 10.35 -12.54
CA SER A 41 7.24 10.24 -11.13
C SER A 41 5.81 9.71 -10.97
N LEU A 42 4.88 10.10 -11.86
CA LEU A 42 3.51 9.59 -11.85
C LEU A 42 3.46 8.09 -12.19
N LEU A 43 4.26 7.64 -13.16
CA LEU A 43 4.38 6.21 -13.49
C LEU A 43 4.93 5.42 -12.31
N VAL A 44 5.96 5.92 -11.64
CA VAL A 44 6.55 5.30 -10.44
C VAL A 44 5.53 5.25 -9.29
N ALA A 45 4.81 6.35 -9.03
CA ALA A 45 3.77 6.38 -8.00
C ALA A 45 2.64 5.38 -8.31
N THR A 46 2.22 5.28 -9.57
CA THR A 46 1.18 4.33 -10.01
C THR A 46 1.65 2.88 -9.88
N GLY A 47 2.86 2.57 -10.33
CA GLY A 47 3.46 1.25 -10.17
C GLY A 47 3.62 0.86 -8.69
N GLY A 48 4.07 1.81 -7.87
CA GLY A 48 4.18 1.64 -6.42
C GLY A 48 2.83 1.40 -5.76
N PHE A 49 1.78 2.12 -6.17
CA PHE A 49 0.42 1.93 -5.67
C PHE A 49 -0.10 0.52 -5.96
N ILE A 50 0.07 0.05 -7.20
CA ILE A 50 -0.35 -1.30 -7.61
C ILE A 50 0.41 -2.37 -6.82
N ALA A 51 1.73 -2.25 -6.69
CA ALA A 51 2.52 -3.22 -5.93
C ALA A 51 2.14 -3.21 -4.43
N ALA A 52 1.92 -2.03 -3.86
CA ALA A 52 1.55 -1.86 -2.46
C ALA A 52 0.16 -2.45 -2.15
N ILE A 53 -0.83 -2.22 -3.01
CA ILE A 53 -2.19 -2.75 -2.77
C ILE A 53 -2.23 -4.28 -2.89
N ILE A 54 -1.43 -4.86 -3.79
CA ILE A 54 -1.25 -6.32 -3.87
C ILE A 54 -0.60 -6.85 -2.58
N ALA A 55 0.46 -6.20 -2.10
CA ALA A 55 1.13 -6.58 -0.85
C ALA A 55 0.19 -6.47 0.36
N LEU A 56 -0.60 -5.40 0.44
CA LEU A 56 -1.62 -5.20 1.47
C LEU A 56 -2.68 -6.31 1.44
N ALA A 57 -3.24 -6.60 0.27
CA ALA A 57 -4.26 -7.63 0.10
C ALA A 57 -3.72 -9.02 0.47
N PHE A 58 -2.50 -9.33 0.04
CA PHE A 58 -1.85 -10.61 0.33
C PHE A 58 -1.50 -10.74 1.82
N GLY A 59 -0.86 -9.72 2.40
CA GLY A 59 -0.52 -9.67 3.82
C GLY A 59 -1.76 -9.77 4.69
N GLY A 60 -2.80 -9.00 4.40
CA GLY A 60 -4.07 -8.99 5.12
C GLY A 60 -4.77 -10.35 5.06
N SER A 61 -4.81 -10.98 3.89
CA SER A 61 -5.41 -12.32 3.71
C SER A 61 -4.69 -13.39 4.54
N LYS A 62 -3.35 -13.35 4.58
CA LYS A 62 -2.55 -14.29 5.38
C LYS A 62 -2.65 -14.00 6.87
N LEU A 63 -2.65 -12.73 7.27
CA LEU A 63 -2.83 -12.32 8.65
C LEU A 63 -4.19 -12.76 9.18
N ALA A 64 -5.27 -12.52 8.42
CA ALA A 64 -6.61 -12.96 8.75
C ALA A 64 -6.67 -14.48 8.94
N ARG A 65 -6.01 -15.26 8.07
CA ARG A 65 -5.93 -16.72 8.21
C ARG A 65 -5.24 -17.15 9.50
N VAL A 66 -4.17 -16.46 9.92
CA VAL A 66 -3.40 -16.83 11.13
C VAL A 66 -4.07 -16.36 12.42
N VAL A 67 -4.85 -15.27 12.37
CA VAL A 67 -5.46 -14.66 13.56
C VAL A 67 -6.88 -15.16 13.81
N LEU A 68 -7.67 -15.39 12.75
CA LEU A 68 -9.09 -15.73 12.85
C LEU A 68 -9.38 -17.23 12.73
N PHE A 69 -8.43 -18.01 12.20
CA PHE A 69 -8.54 -19.46 12.03
C PHE A 69 -7.35 -20.17 12.71
#